data_AF-A0A0E2Z9Y8-F1
#
_entry.id   AF-A0A0E2Z9Y8-F1
#
_cell.length_a   1.000
_cell.length_b   1.000
_cell.length_c   1.000
_cell.angle_alpha   90.00
_cell.angle_beta   90.00
_cell.angle_gamma   90.00
#
_symmetry.space_group_name_H-M   'P 1'
#
loop_
_entity.id
_entity.type
_entity.pdbx_description
1 polymer ?
#
loop_
_entity_poly.entity_id
_entity_poly.type
_entity_poly.pdbx_seq_one_letter_code
_entity_poly.pdbx_strand_id
1 'polypeptide(L)'
;MLFSSALIDYDYIMGLAARFSQEKPGKQTMSREQLVSMLAASSNLMEERDHIIAYINSLQAGEGLSEEAIRDGYQAFKAQKADSELSNMAARHNLQAGTLKAFVEAILDRMIFDGEQLSDLFAPLELGWKARSKAELALMEELAPFLKKQAQGREISGLAAYE
;
A
#
# COMPACT_ATOMS: atom_id res chain seq x y z
N MET A 1 25.38 -8.16 -29.84
CA MET A 1 25.05 -7.83 -28.44
C MET A 1 23.69 -8.44 -28.16
N LEU A 2 23.57 -9.37 -27.20
CA LEU A 2 22.28 -9.96 -26.85
C LEU A 2 22.22 -10.17 -25.33
N PHE A 3 22.07 -9.07 -24.60
CA PHE A 3 21.37 -9.11 -23.33
C PHE A 3 19.99 -8.55 -23.63
N SER A 4 19.04 -9.44 -23.89
CA SER A 4 17.62 -9.11 -23.81
C SER A 4 17.36 -8.77 -22.36
N SER A 5 17.57 -7.51 -22.00
CA SER A 5 17.00 -6.90 -20.81
C SER A 5 15.48 -7.02 -20.96
N ALA A 6 14.93 -8.20 -20.62
CA ALA A 6 13.52 -8.31 -20.33
C ALA A 6 13.28 -7.29 -19.23
N LEU A 7 12.61 -6.19 -19.57
CA LEU A 7 12.16 -5.22 -18.59
C LEU A 7 11.35 -6.04 -17.58
N ILE A 8 11.89 -6.17 -16.36
CA ILE A 8 11.14 -6.76 -15.26
C ILE A 8 10.04 -5.76 -14.95
N ASP A 9 8.88 -5.97 -15.56
CA ASP A 9 7.66 -5.22 -15.34
C ASP A 9 6.74 -5.95 -14.36
N TYR A 10 5.67 -5.27 -13.99
CA TYR A 10 4.66 -5.79 -13.08
C TYR A 10 4.05 -7.10 -13.58
N ASP A 11 3.75 -7.18 -14.88
CA ASP A 11 3.08 -8.32 -15.49
C ASP A 11 3.96 -9.58 -15.46
N TYR A 12 5.24 -9.42 -15.77
CA TYR A 12 6.22 -10.49 -15.71
C TYR A 12 6.38 -11.07 -14.30
N ILE A 13 6.39 -10.21 -13.27
CA ILE A 13 6.44 -10.64 -11.87
C ILE A 13 5.20 -11.42 -11.46
N MET A 14 4.00 -10.94 -11.84
CA MET A 14 2.74 -11.62 -11.52
C MET A 14 2.66 -12.99 -12.21
N GLY A 15 3.10 -13.08 -13.47
CA GLY A 15 3.19 -14.34 -14.20
C GLY A 15 4.15 -15.33 -13.54
N LEU A 16 5.29 -14.87 -13.03
CA LEU A 16 6.23 -15.73 -12.30
C LEU A 16 5.65 -16.21 -10.95
N ALA A 17 4.94 -15.34 -10.22
CA ALA A 17 4.27 -15.71 -8.98
C ALA A 17 3.16 -16.76 -9.22
N ALA A 18 2.41 -16.66 -10.33
CA ALA A 18 1.43 -17.67 -10.72
C ALA A 18 2.08 -19.02 -11.02
N ARG A 19 3.21 -19.03 -11.75
CA ARG A 19 3.98 -20.26 -12.00
C ARG A 19 4.47 -20.91 -10.71
N PHE A 20 4.96 -20.11 -9.76
CA PHE A 20 5.34 -20.60 -8.43
C PHE A 20 4.16 -21.25 -7.68
N SER A 21 2.97 -20.63 -7.73
CA SER A 21 1.76 -21.19 -7.11
C SER A 21 1.29 -22.48 -7.81
N GLN A 22 1.51 -22.64 -9.11
CA GLN A 22 1.09 -23.81 -9.88
C GLN A 22 2.04 -25.01 -9.76
N GLU A 23 3.32 -24.78 -9.48
CA GLU A 23 4.28 -25.86 -9.34
C GLU A 23 4.06 -26.66 -8.06
N LYS A 24 3.96 -27.98 -8.21
CA LYS A 24 3.85 -28.89 -7.06
C LYS A 24 5.09 -28.77 -6.17
N PRO A 25 4.93 -28.80 -4.83
CA PRO A 25 6.06 -28.84 -3.91
C PRO A 25 7.07 -29.93 -4.31
N GLY A 26 8.33 -29.57 -4.52
CA GLY A 26 9.41 -30.49 -4.93
C GLY A 26 9.66 -30.65 -6.43
N LYS A 27 8.87 -30.02 -7.31
CA LYS A 27 9.16 -29.86 -8.76
C LYS A 27 9.38 -28.41 -9.18
N GLN A 28 9.65 -27.54 -8.20
CA GLN A 28 9.78 -26.11 -8.44
C GLN A 28 10.99 -25.83 -9.32
N THR A 29 10.77 -25.24 -10.49
CA THR A 29 11.85 -24.75 -11.35
C THR A 29 12.35 -23.39 -10.88
N MET A 30 11.56 -22.70 -10.05
CA MET A 30 11.91 -21.42 -9.44
C MET A 30 11.53 -21.34 -7.96
N SER A 31 12.47 -20.96 -7.10
CA SER A 31 12.23 -20.79 -5.68
C SER A 31 11.70 -19.39 -5.35
N ARG A 32 11.02 -19.27 -4.21
CA ARG A 32 10.55 -17.98 -3.67
C ARG A 32 11.70 -16.98 -3.53
N GLU A 33 12.88 -17.44 -3.14
CA GLU A 33 14.08 -16.63 -2.97
C GLU A 33 14.58 -16.09 -4.31
N GLN A 34 14.43 -16.85 -5.40
CA GLN A 34 14.77 -16.39 -6.75
C GLN A 34 13.81 -15.30 -7.24
N LEU A 35 12.50 -15.44 -6.98
CA LEU A 35 11.51 -14.38 -7.22
C LEU A 35 11.90 -13.07 -6.51
N VAL A 36 12.18 -13.17 -5.21
CA VAL A 36 12.55 -12.03 -4.36
C VAL A 36 13.86 -11.38 -4.83
N SER A 37 14.86 -12.19 -5.21
CA SER A 37 16.14 -11.70 -5.73
C SER A 37 15.98 -10.92 -7.05
N MET A 38 15.13 -11.42 -7.96
CA MET A 38 14.83 -10.72 -9.21
C MET A 38 14.11 -9.38 -8.98
N LEU A 39 13.17 -9.34 -8.03
CA LEU A 39 12.51 -8.11 -7.61
C LEU A 39 13.47 -7.10 -6.98
N ALA A 40 14.40 -7.58 -6.16
CA ALA A 40 15.42 -6.75 -5.53
C ALA A 40 16.36 -6.10 -6.56
N ALA A 41 16.60 -6.77 -7.70
CA ALA A 41 17.41 -6.26 -8.79
C ALA A 41 16.66 -5.30 -9.74
N SER A 42 15.33 -5.24 -9.71
CA SER A 42 14.54 -4.37 -10.61
C SER A 42 14.41 -2.94 -10.07
N SER A 43 14.93 -1.96 -10.81
CA SER A 43 14.78 -0.53 -10.50
C SER A 43 13.36 0.00 -10.70
N ASN A 44 12.60 -0.61 -11.61
CA ASN A 44 11.30 -0.10 -12.04
C ASN A 44 10.18 -0.32 -11.02
N LEU A 45 10.44 -1.10 -9.97
CA LEU A 45 9.47 -1.46 -8.93
C LEU A 45 9.92 -1.01 -7.54
N MET A 46 10.86 -0.07 -7.42
CA MET A 46 11.46 0.29 -6.12
C MET A 46 10.43 0.68 -5.05
N GLU A 47 9.38 1.42 -5.41
CA GLU A 47 8.33 1.85 -4.46
C GLU A 47 7.38 0.71 -4.06
N GLU A 48 7.14 -0.24 -4.96
CA GLU A 48 6.20 -1.35 -4.75
C GLU A 48 6.89 -2.63 -4.26
N ARG A 49 8.21 -2.70 -4.35
CA ARG A 49 9.02 -3.90 -4.11
C ARG A 49 8.69 -4.59 -2.80
N ASP A 50 8.64 -3.84 -1.71
CA ASP A 50 8.39 -4.40 -0.38
C ASP A 50 7.00 -4.99 -0.26
N HIS A 51 6.01 -4.42 -0.94
CA HIS A 51 4.65 -4.96 -0.98
C HIS A 51 4.58 -6.24 -1.79
N ILE A 52 5.23 -6.28 -2.95
CA ILE A 52 5.27 -7.47 -3.81
C ILE A 52 6.00 -8.61 -3.08
N ILE A 53 7.14 -8.33 -2.44
CA ILE A 53 7.88 -9.34 -1.66
C ILE A 53 7.02 -9.87 -0.51
N ALA A 54 6.37 -8.99 0.25
CA ALA A 54 5.49 -9.40 1.33
C ALA A 54 4.35 -10.30 0.83
N TYR A 55 3.77 -9.98 -0.32
CA TYR A 55 2.71 -10.79 -0.92
C TYR A 55 3.24 -12.14 -1.42
N ILE A 56 4.36 -12.18 -2.15
CA ILE A 56 4.98 -13.44 -2.59
C ILE A 56 5.33 -14.34 -1.41
N ASN A 57 5.76 -13.76 -0.29
CA ASN A 57 6.02 -14.51 0.94
C ASN A 57 4.75 -15.10 1.58
N SER A 58 3.58 -14.53 1.31
CA SER A 58 2.28 -15.05 1.76
C SER A 58 1.74 -16.19 0.89
N LEU A 59 2.15 -16.27 -0.39
CA LEU A 59 1.68 -17.30 -1.33
C LEU A 59 2.17 -18.69 -0.96
N GLN A 60 1.30 -19.70 -1.03
CA GLN A 60 1.69 -21.09 -0.85
C GLN A 60 1.95 -21.77 -2.20
N ALA A 61 2.99 -22.59 -2.26
CA ALA A 61 3.28 -23.37 -3.46
C ALA A 61 2.25 -24.51 -3.62
N GLY A 62 1.78 -24.73 -4.84
CA GLY A 62 0.81 -25.78 -5.15
C GLY A 62 -0.66 -25.39 -4.97
N GLU A 63 -0.98 -24.12 -4.67
CA GLU A 63 -2.36 -23.61 -4.65
C GLU A 63 -3.00 -23.56 -6.04
N GLY A 64 -2.19 -23.57 -7.11
CA GLY A 64 -2.70 -23.61 -8.48
C GLY A 64 -3.32 -22.30 -8.94
N LEU A 65 -2.92 -21.16 -8.36
CA LEU A 65 -3.52 -19.87 -8.68
C LEU A 65 -3.18 -19.45 -10.12
N SER A 66 -4.18 -18.89 -10.81
CA SER A 66 -3.99 -18.21 -12.09
C SER A 66 -3.30 -16.87 -11.89
N GLU A 67 -2.75 -16.30 -12.96
CA GLU A 67 -2.16 -14.95 -12.89
C GLU A 67 -3.17 -13.88 -12.49
N GLU A 68 -4.41 -13.99 -12.96
CA GLU A 68 -5.52 -13.13 -12.55
C GLU A 68 -5.80 -13.24 -11.05
N ALA A 69 -5.89 -14.47 -10.52
CA ALA A 69 -6.08 -14.68 -9.09
C ALA A 69 -4.92 -14.14 -8.24
N ILE A 70 -3.68 -14.24 -8.75
CA ILE A 70 -2.50 -13.65 -8.11
C ILE A 70 -2.59 -12.13 -8.08
N ARG A 71 -3.01 -11.49 -9.18
CA ARG A 71 -3.20 -10.03 -9.26
C ARG A 71 -4.29 -9.54 -8.33
N ASP A 72 -5.46 -10.18 -8.35
CA ASP A 72 -6.59 -9.82 -7.50
C ASP A 72 -6.24 -9.99 -6.02
N GLY A 73 -5.59 -11.11 -5.68
CA GLY A 73 -5.10 -11.35 -4.33
C GLY A 73 -4.07 -10.32 -3.90
N TYR A 74 -3.21 -9.84 -4.80
CA TYR A 74 -2.25 -8.78 -4.49
C TYR A 74 -2.94 -7.44 -4.23
N GLN A 75 -3.96 -7.08 -5.02
CA GLN A 75 -4.73 -5.86 -4.78
C GLN A 75 -5.48 -5.93 -3.46
N ALA A 76 -6.10 -7.07 -3.15
CA ALA A 76 -6.75 -7.31 -1.86
C ALA A 76 -5.74 -7.24 -0.69
N PHE A 77 -4.54 -7.78 -0.87
CA PHE A 77 -3.45 -7.71 0.11
C PHE A 77 -3.01 -6.26 0.36
N LYS A 78 -2.83 -5.45 -0.69
CA LYS A 78 -2.52 -4.01 -0.56
C LYS A 78 -3.63 -3.27 0.20
N ALA A 79 -4.89 -3.51 -0.15
CA ALA A 79 -6.05 -2.90 0.51
C ALA A 79 -6.12 -3.28 2.00
N GLN A 80 -5.96 -4.56 2.33
CA GLN A 80 -5.97 -5.03 3.72
C GLN A 80 -4.81 -4.43 4.53
N LYS A 81 -3.62 -4.30 3.93
CA LYS A 81 -2.47 -3.67 4.59
C LYS A 81 -2.74 -2.18 4.86
N ALA A 82 -3.27 -1.46 3.88
CA ALA A 82 -3.66 -0.06 4.02
C ALA A 82 -4.73 0.12 5.12
N ASP A 83 -5.76 -0.73 5.14
CA ASP A 83 -6.80 -0.72 6.16
C ASP A 83 -6.26 -0.99 7.57
N SER A 84 -5.30 -1.91 7.68
CA SER A 84 -4.63 -2.21 8.96
C SER A 84 -3.78 -1.05 9.45
N GLU A 85 -3.05 -0.40 8.55
CA GLU A 85 -2.23 0.78 8.83
C GLU A 85 -3.09 1.96 9.30
N LEU A 86 -4.20 2.22 8.59
CA LEU A 86 -5.18 3.25 8.98
C LEU A 86 -5.86 2.93 10.31
N SER A 87 -6.21 1.68 10.57
CA SER A 87 -6.82 1.28 11.86
C SER A 87 -5.86 1.49 13.03
N ASN A 88 -4.59 1.15 12.85
CA ASN A 88 -3.54 1.39 13.85
C ASN A 88 -3.29 2.89 14.05
N MET A 89 -3.25 3.67 12.98
CA MET A 89 -3.13 5.12 13.03
C MET A 89 -4.31 5.74 13.78
N ALA A 90 -5.55 5.36 13.45
CA ALA A 90 -6.74 5.83 14.14
C ALA A 90 -6.67 5.53 15.65
N ALA A 91 -6.25 4.31 16.02
CA ALA A 91 -6.08 3.94 17.42
C ALA A 91 -5.05 4.81 18.16
N ARG A 92 -3.90 5.13 17.53
CA ARG A 92 -2.88 6.02 18.12
C ARG A 92 -3.39 7.44 18.35
N HIS A 93 -4.29 7.92 17.49
CA HIS A 93 -4.85 9.28 17.54
C HIS A 93 -6.21 9.36 18.24
N ASN A 94 -6.69 8.27 18.86
CA ASN A 94 -8.01 8.16 19.48
C ASN A 94 -9.18 8.49 18.51
N LEU A 95 -9.00 8.18 17.23
CA LEU A 95 -10.01 8.36 16.20
C LEU A 95 -10.75 7.05 15.93
N GLN A 96 -11.97 7.15 15.41
CA GLN A 96 -12.66 5.98 14.87
C GLN A 96 -12.03 5.58 13.53
N ALA A 97 -11.63 4.32 13.40
CA ALA A 97 -11.00 3.79 12.19
C ALA A 97 -11.86 4.00 10.93
N GLY A 98 -13.17 3.81 11.04
CA GLY A 98 -14.10 4.03 9.93
C GLY A 98 -14.12 5.48 9.43
N THR A 99 -14.08 6.45 10.35
CA THR A 99 -14.10 7.87 10.00
C THR A 99 -12.78 8.31 9.36
N LEU A 100 -11.64 7.86 9.90
CA LEU A 100 -10.34 8.14 9.30
C LEU A 100 -10.23 7.51 7.91
N LYS A 101 -10.72 6.28 7.74
CA LYS A 101 -10.74 5.60 6.44
C LYS A 101 -11.58 6.36 5.43
N ALA A 102 -12.81 6.76 5.78
CA ALA A 102 -13.68 7.52 4.89
C ALA A 102 -13.06 8.88 4.47
N PHE A 103 -12.39 9.56 5.41
CA PHE A 103 -11.65 10.79 5.11
C PHE A 103 -10.54 10.56 4.08
N VAL A 104 -9.74 9.50 4.26
CA VAL A 104 -8.68 9.14 3.33
C VAL A 104 -9.23 8.75 1.95
N GLU A 105 -10.29 7.96 1.91
CA GLU A 105 -10.97 7.58 0.66
C GLU A 105 -11.47 8.82 -0.10
N ALA A 106 -12.09 9.78 0.59
CA ALA A 106 -12.55 11.03 -0.01
C ALA A 106 -11.39 11.85 -0.61
N ILE A 107 -10.23 11.88 0.06
CA ILE A 107 -9.02 12.55 -0.45
C ILE A 107 -8.51 11.85 -1.70
N LEU A 108 -8.37 10.51 -1.68
CA LEU A 108 -7.79 9.75 -2.78
C LEU A 108 -8.69 9.68 -4.02
N ASP A 109 -10.02 9.73 -3.83
CA ASP A 109 -10.99 9.79 -4.92
C ASP A 109 -10.88 11.11 -5.70
N ARG A 110 -10.76 12.23 -4.98
CA ARG A 110 -10.77 13.57 -5.57
C ARG A 110 -9.39 14.18 -5.78
N MET A 111 -8.35 13.59 -5.19
CA MET A 111 -7.00 14.14 -5.06
C MET A 111 -6.96 15.54 -4.42
N ILE A 112 -7.85 15.77 -3.45
CA ILE A 112 -8.00 17.06 -2.76
C ILE A 112 -8.01 16.78 -1.25
N PHE A 113 -7.05 17.38 -0.55
CA PHE A 113 -7.01 17.43 0.89
C PHE A 113 -7.84 18.62 1.39
N ASP A 114 -8.75 18.34 2.32
CA ASP A 114 -9.66 19.31 2.91
C ASP A 114 -9.37 19.46 4.41
N GLY A 115 -8.87 20.64 4.80
CA GLY A 115 -8.52 20.95 6.17
C GLY A 115 -9.73 21.07 7.11
N GLU A 116 -10.92 21.39 6.58
CA GLU A 116 -12.15 21.42 7.39
C GLU A 116 -12.54 20.00 7.79
N GLN A 117 -12.47 19.06 6.85
CA GLN A 117 -12.72 17.64 7.12
C GLN A 117 -11.70 17.05 8.11
N LEU A 118 -10.44 17.50 8.07
CA LEU A 118 -9.46 17.14 9.09
C LEU A 118 -9.91 17.61 10.48
N SER A 119 -10.37 18.86 10.62
CA SER A 119 -10.88 19.35 11.90
C SER A 119 -12.14 18.61 12.37
N ASP A 120 -13.01 18.20 11.45
CA ASP A 120 -14.22 17.42 11.76
C ASP A 120 -13.90 16.03 12.31
N LEU A 121 -12.78 15.40 11.91
CA LEU A 121 -12.33 14.13 12.49
C LEU A 121 -12.15 14.21 14.01
N PHE A 122 -11.71 15.36 14.52
CA PHE A 122 -11.43 15.58 15.94
C PHE A 122 -12.60 16.21 16.70
N ALA A 123 -13.68 16.62 16.03
CA ALA A 123 -14.83 17.23 16.68
C ALA A 123 -15.43 16.36 17.81
N PRO A 124 -15.57 15.02 17.67
CA PRO A 124 -16.10 14.16 18.73
C PRO A 124 -15.24 14.07 20.00
N LEU A 125 -13.97 14.47 19.92
CA LEU A 125 -13.05 14.45 21.07
C LEU A 125 -13.18 15.70 21.95
N GLU A 126 -14.01 16.67 21.57
CA GLU A 126 -14.30 17.91 22.32
C GLU A 126 -13.05 18.66 22.79
N LEU A 127 -11.96 18.55 22.02
CA LEU A 127 -10.69 19.19 22.33
C LEU A 127 -10.81 20.71 22.18
N GLY A 128 -10.24 21.45 23.12
CA GLY A 128 -10.03 22.89 22.96
C GLY A 128 -9.08 23.20 21.79
N TRP A 129 -9.23 24.37 21.17
CA TRP A 129 -8.55 24.74 19.91
C TRP A 129 -7.05 24.41 19.88
N LYS A 130 -6.30 24.74 20.94
CA LYS A 130 -4.86 24.48 21.02
C LYS A 130 -4.50 23.00 21.10
N ALA A 131 -5.32 22.20 21.78
CA ALA A 131 -5.14 20.75 21.88
C ALA A 131 -5.51 20.07 20.56
N ARG A 132 -6.57 20.55 19.90
CA ARG A 132 -7.00 20.06 18.59
C ARG A 132 -5.93 20.27 17.52
N SER A 133 -5.40 21.49 17.36
CA SER A 133 -4.36 21.75 16.34
C SER A 133 -3.11 20.91 16.54
N LYS A 134 -2.75 20.57 17.79
CA LYS A 134 -1.64 19.65 18.07
C LYS A 134 -1.95 18.21 17.64
N ALA A 135 -3.17 17.75 17.90
CA ALA A 135 -3.60 16.40 17.52
C ALA A 135 -3.71 16.26 15.99
N GLU A 136 -4.25 17.28 15.32
CA GLU A 136 -4.29 17.37 13.86
C GLU A 136 -2.89 17.30 13.24
N LEU A 137 -1.94 18.09 13.75
CA LEU A 137 -0.55 18.07 13.26
C LEU A 137 0.10 16.70 13.48
N ALA A 138 -0.10 16.10 14.65
CA ALA A 138 0.44 14.77 14.96
C ALA A 138 -0.14 13.68 14.05
N LEU A 139 -1.42 13.77 13.68
CA LEU A 139 -2.01 12.87 12.69
C LEU A 139 -1.36 13.07 11.32
N MET A 140 -1.17 14.32 10.90
CA MET A 140 -0.65 14.64 9.57
C MET A 140 0.82 14.24 9.38
N GLU A 141 1.65 14.23 10.43
CA GLU A 141 3.01 13.68 10.39
C GLU A 141 3.03 12.21 9.93
N GLU A 142 1.99 11.44 10.23
CA GLU A 142 1.85 10.05 9.79
C GLU A 142 1.00 9.90 8.52
N LEU A 143 -0.04 10.72 8.39
CA LEU A 143 -1.03 10.59 7.33
C LEU A 143 -0.54 11.16 5.99
N ALA A 144 0.22 12.26 6.00
CA ALA A 144 0.77 12.84 4.77
C ALA A 144 1.66 11.86 3.97
N PRO A 145 2.67 11.20 4.57
CA PRO A 145 3.47 10.22 3.84
C PRO A 145 2.65 9.00 3.39
N PHE A 146 1.66 8.59 4.17
CA PHE A 146 0.73 7.53 3.79
C PHE A 146 -0.08 7.91 2.54
N LEU A 147 -0.67 9.11 2.50
CA LEU A 147 -1.44 9.61 1.38
C LEU A 147 -0.59 9.71 0.10
N LYS A 148 0.64 10.22 0.20
CA LYS A 148 1.58 10.26 -0.94
C LYS A 148 1.88 8.88 -1.50
N LYS A 149 2.08 7.90 -0.62
CA LYS A 149 2.33 6.51 -1.00
C LYS A 149 1.12 5.90 -1.70
N GLN A 150 -0.10 6.16 -1.22
CA GLN A 150 -1.32 5.68 -1.87
C GLN A 150 -1.61 6.39 -3.21
N ALA A 151 -1.22 7.66 -3.33
CA ALA A 151 -1.39 8.45 -4.54
C ALA A 151 -0.45 8.05 -5.69
N GLN A 152 0.59 7.24 -5.43
CA GLN A 152 1.52 6.72 -6.44
C GLN A 152 2.11 7.83 -7.32
N GLY A 153 2.56 8.91 -6.69
CA GLY A 153 3.16 10.06 -7.38
C GLY A 153 2.17 11.06 -7.98
N ARG A 154 0.86 10.83 -7.89
CA ARG A 154 -0.15 11.84 -8.20
C ARG A 154 -0.16 12.92 -7.10
N GLU A 155 -0.26 14.18 -7.51
CA GLU A 155 -0.33 15.30 -6.58
C GLU A 155 -1.70 15.34 -5.87
N ILE A 156 -1.68 15.59 -4.55
CA ILE A 156 -2.89 15.86 -3.75
C ILE A 156 -2.92 17.36 -3.45
N SER A 157 -3.91 18.05 -4.01
CA SER A 157 -4.10 19.49 -3.78
C SER A 157 -4.36 19.77 -2.29
N GLY A 158 -3.70 20.77 -1.72
CA GLY A 158 -3.89 21.16 -0.31
C GLY A 158 -3.04 20.38 0.70
N LEU A 159 -2.43 19.25 0.31
CA LEU A 159 -1.59 18.47 1.22
C LEU A 159 -0.25 19.16 1.55
N ALA A 160 0.24 20.03 0.66
CA ALA A 160 1.50 20.75 0.79
C ALA A 160 1.61 21.65 2.03
N ALA A 161 0.49 21.96 2.70
CA ALA A 161 0.49 22.71 3.96
C ALA A 161 1.08 21.92 5.15
N TYR A 162 1.29 20.61 4.98
CA TYR A 162 1.78 19.69 6.00
C TYR A 162 3.12 19.03 5.61
N GLU A 163 3.85 19.65 4.69
CA GLU A 163 5.17 19.22 4.20
C GLU A 163 6.32 20.07 4.74
#